data_AF-A0A0Q7R892-F1
#
_entry.id   AF-A0A0Q7R892-F1
#
_cell.length_a   1.000
_cell.length_b   1.000
_cell.length_c   1.000
_cell.angle_alpha   90.00
_cell.angle_beta   90.00
_cell.angle_gamma   90.00
#
_symmetry.space_group_name_H-M   'P 1'
#
loop_
_entity.id
_entity.type
_entity.pdbx_description
1 polymer ?
#
loop_
_entity_poly.entity_id
_entity_poly.type
_entity_poly.pdbx_seq_one_letter_code
_entity_poly.pdbx_strand_id
1 'polypeptide(L)'
;MIKTALALAAAGLLYAAPAAAQTVRVPFGDLNLSTAAGAGAFDARAAAAAREACAIGPRALVNDNCVRRVQQEAVRSLPAARQDDYVRARRGDRILAMVARAWPA
;
A
#
# COMPACT_ATOMS: atom_id res chain seq x y z
N MET A 1 -6.66 43.02 47.95
CA MET A 1 -5.41 42.32 48.29
C MET A 1 -5.08 41.33 47.17
N ILE A 2 -3.84 41.38 46.71
CA ILE A 2 -3.27 40.71 45.51
C ILE A 2 -2.89 39.26 45.81
N LYS A 3 -3.13 38.33 44.88
CA LYS A 3 -2.20 37.25 44.40
C LYS A 3 -2.99 36.23 43.54
N THR A 4 -2.85 36.17 42.20
CA THR A 4 -1.85 35.39 41.41
C THR A 4 -1.60 34.00 42.01
N ALA A 5 -1.63 32.85 41.33
CA ALA A 5 -1.47 32.47 39.93
C ALA A 5 -2.01 31.03 39.79
N LEU A 6 -2.62 30.65 38.67
CA LEU A 6 -2.04 29.75 37.67
C LEU A 6 -1.56 28.37 38.23
N ALA A 7 -2.34 27.33 37.95
CA ALA A 7 -1.80 25.97 37.81
C ALA A 7 -2.59 25.24 36.71
N LEU A 8 -2.14 25.43 35.47
CA LEU A 8 -2.42 24.55 34.34
C LEU A 8 -1.89 23.15 34.69
N ALA A 9 -2.79 22.21 34.92
CA ALA A 9 -2.49 20.78 34.82
C ALA A 9 -3.21 20.22 33.59
N ALA A 10 -2.75 20.65 32.41
CA ALA A 10 -3.02 19.92 31.18
C ALA A 10 -2.24 18.61 31.28
N ALA A 11 -2.85 17.60 31.91
CA ALA A 11 -2.40 16.23 31.79
C ALA A 11 -2.58 15.84 30.32
N GLY A 12 -1.52 16.07 29.53
CA GLY A 12 -1.40 15.53 28.19
C GLY A 12 -1.45 14.02 28.32
N LEU A 13 -2.65 13.47 28.14
CA LEU A 13 -2.82 12.07 27.79
C LEU A 13 -1.99 11.88 26.53
N LEU A 14 -0.81 11.27 26.71
CA LEU A 14 -0.07 10.63 25.65
C LEU A 14 -1.02 9.59 25.07
N TYR A 15 -1.82 10.02 24.11
CA TYR A 15 -2.47 9.12 23.17
C TYR A 15 -1.30 8.46 22.43
N ALA A 16 -0.87 7.32 22.94
CA ALA A 16 -0.35 6.27 22.10
C ALA A 16 -1.47 6.00 21.10
N ALA A 17 -1.42 6.71 19.96
CA ALA A 17 -2.33 6.47 18.87
C ALA A 17 -2.25 4.96 18.62
N PRO A 18 -3.36 4.23 18.70
CA PRO A 18 -3.33 2.86 18.25
C PRO A 18 -2.82 2.93 16.82
N ALA A 19 -1.92 2.03 16.44
CA ALA A 19 -1.63 1.81 15.03
C ALA A 19 -2.96 1.47 14.38
N ALA A 20 -3.63 2.50 13.85
CA ALA A 20 -4.94 2.36 13.25
C ALA A 20 -4.73 1.34 12.14
N ALA A 21 -5.41 0.20 12.24
CA ALA A 21 -5.49 -0.77 11.17
C ALA A 21 -6.19 -0.07 10.02
N GLN A 22 -5.42 0.68 9.23
CA GLN A 22 -5.89 1.39 8.06
C GLN A 22 -6.26 0.31 7.06
N THR A 23 -7.57 0.08 6.90
CA THR A 23 -8.07 -0.90 5.97
C THR A 23 -7.88 -0.35 4.56
N VAL A 24 -6.76 -0.67 3.94
CA VAL A 24 -6.47 -0.32 2.55
C VAL A 24 -7.28 -1.26 1.65
N ARG A 25 -8.34 -0.75 1.02
CA ARG A 25 -9.12 -1.52 0.04
C ARG A 25 -8.71 -1.11 -1.36
N VAL A 26 -8.26 -2.08 -2.15
CA VAL A 26 -7.88 -1.88 -3.56
C VAL A 26 -8.97 -2.47 -4.44
N PRO A 27 -9.74 -1.66 -5.19
CA PRO A 27 -10.76 -2.17 -6.09
C PRO A 27 -10.13 -2.88 -7.28
N PHE A 28 -10.56 -4.12 -7.52
CA PHE A 28 -10.08 -4.99 -8.60
C PHE A 28 -11.21 -5.60 -9.44
N GLY A 29 -12.48 -5.34 -9.12
CA GLY A 29 -13.62 -5.97 -9.77
C GLY A 29 -13.75 -5.64 -11.26
N ASP A 30 -13.27 -4.46 -11.65
CA ASP A 30 -13.20 -3.95 -13.03
C ASP A 30 -11.96 -4.42 -13.80
N LEU A 31 -11.00 -5.05 -13.13
CA LEU A 31 -9.73 -5.45 -13.72
C LEU A 31 -9.76 -6.92 -14.16
N ASN A 32 -9.15 -7.18 -15.31
CA ASN A 32 -8.87 -8.53 -15.75
C ASN A 32 -7.48 -8.99 -15.28
N LEU A 33 -7.43 -9.61 -14.11
CA LEU A 33 -6.18 -10.04 -13.47
C LEU A 33 -5.45 -11.19 -14.19
N SER A 34 -6.08 -11.85 -15.17
CA SER A 34 -5.42 -12.88 -15.98
C SER A 34 -4.52 -12.30 -17.08
N THR A 35 -4.55 -10.97 -17.26
CA THR A 35 -3.73 -10.26 -18.25
C THR A 35 -2.62 -9.46 -17.57
N ALA A 36 -1.48 -9.30 -18.25
CA ALA A 36 -0.38 -8.47 -17.74
C ALA A 36 -0.82 -7.02 -17.49
N ALA A 37 -1.64 -6.46 -18.38
CA ALA A 37 -2.17 -5.09 -18.24
C ALA A 37 -3.08 -4.95 -17.02
N GLY A 38 -4.00 -5.90 -16.79
CA GLY A 38 -4.89 -5.85 -15.63
C GLY A 38 -4.17 -6.11 -14.31
N ALA A 39 -3.19 -7.02 -14.29
CA ALA A 39 -2.32 -7.22 -13.13
C ALA A 39 -1.47 -5.98 -12.82
N GLY A 40 -0.90 -5.35 -13.85
CA GLY A 40 -0.15 -4.09 -13.70
C GLY A 40 -1.02 -2.92 -13.21
N ALA A 41 -2.26 -2.82 -13.69
CA ALA A 41 -3.22 -1.83 -13.21
C ALA A 41 -3.58 -2.05 -11.73
N PHE A 42 -3.73 -3.30 -11.30
CA PHE A 42 -3.95 -3.64 -9.90
C PHE A 42 -2.75 -3.23 -9.04
N ASP A 43 -1.53 -3.55 -9.48
CA ASP A 43 -0.30 -3.19 -8.77
C ASP A 43 -0.13 -1.67 -8.63
N ALA A 44 -0.47 -0.91 -9.68
CA ALA A 44 -0.44 0.55 -9.65
C ALA A 44 -1.43 1.11 -8.62
N ARG A 45 -2.66 0.56 -8.57
CA ARG A 45 -3.67 0.96 -7.58
C ARG A 45 -3.25 0.60 -6.16
N ALA A 46 -2.72 -0.62 -5.97
CA ALA A 46 -2.20 -1.05 -4.68
C ALA A 46 -1.03 -0.18 -4.23
N ALA A 47 -0.14 0.22 -5.13
CA ALA A 47 0.95 1.15 -4.84
C ALA A 47 0.45 2.53 -4.44
N ALA A 48 -0.52 3.10 -5.16
CA ALA A 48 -1.10 4.41 -4.82
C ALA A 48 -1.73 4.39 -3.42
N ALA A 49 -2.61 3.41 -3.18
CA ALA A 49 -3.29 3.27 -1.89
C ALA A 49 -2.29 2.99 -0.73
N ALA A 50 -1.23 2.22 -1.02
CA ALA A 50 -0.18 1.98 -0.05
C ALA A 50 0.65 3.23 0.25
N ARG A 51 0.95 4.09 -0.73
CA ARG A 51 1.68 5.35 -0.50
C ARG A 51 0.88 6.29 0.39
N GLU A 52 -0.44 6.34 0.21
CA GLU A 52 -1.32 7.13 1.07
C GLU A 52 -1.32 6.60 2.51
N ALA A 53 -1.46 5.29 2.71
CA ALA A 53 -1.46 4.67 4.04
C ALA A 53 -0.07 4.69 4.73
N CYS A 54 1.01 4.65 3.95
CA CYS A 54 2.38 4.59 4.44
C CYS A 54 3.07 5.95 4.49
N ALA A 55 2.35 7.05 4.25
CA ALA A 55 2.85 8.40 4.42
C ALA A 55 2.95 8.72 5.92
N ILE A 56 4.16 9.10 6.36
CA ILE A 56 4.43 9.41 7.77
C ILE A 56 4.78 10.89 7.94
N GLY A 57 4.12 11.51 8.92
CA GLY A 57 4.40 12.88 9.36
C GLY A 57 3.89 13.98 8.41
N PRO A 58 4.06 15.25 8.79
CA PRO A 58 3.52 16.40 8.06
C PRO A 58 4.18 16.63 6.68
N ARG A 59 5.30 15.95 6.40
CA ARG A 59 6.01 15.98 5.12
C ARG A 59 5.67 14.81 4.19
N ALA A 60 4.73 13.94 4.58
CA ALA A 60 4.30 12.77 3.81
C ALA A 60 5.48 11.90 3.32
N LEU A 61 6.47 11.66 4.20
CA LEU A 61 7.57 10.76 3.87
C LEU A 61 7.02 9.33 3.75
N VAL A 62 7.15 8.75 2.57
CA VAL A 62 6.63 7.40 2.29
C VAL A 62 7.65 6.35 2.74
N ASN A 63 7.21 5.42 3.58
CA ASN A 63 8.02 4.26 3.94
C ASN A 63 7.88 3.14 2.88
N ASP A 64 8.93 2.91 2.09
CA ASP A 64 8.92 1.90 1.03
C ASP A 64 8.73 0.46 1.54
N ASN A 65 9.19 0.14 2.75
CA ASN A 65 8.96 -1.17 3.36
C ASN A 65 7.47 -1.36 3.67
N CYS A 66 6.84 -0.33 4.25
CA CYS A 66 5.40 -0.32 4.46
C CYS A 66 4.65 -0.50 3.13
N VAL A 67 5.03 0.23 2.08
CA VAL A 67 4.40 0.11 0.75
C VAL A 67 4.46 -1.31 0.23
N ARG A 68 5.64 -1.95 0.30
CA ARG A 68 5.82 -3.35 -0.11
C ARG A 68 4.95 -4.31 0.69
N ARG A 69 4.83 -4.12 2.00
CA ARG A 69 4.00 -4.96 2.88
C ARG A 69 2.52 -4.81 2.53
N VAL A 70 2.04 -3.58 2.33
CA VAL A 70 0.65 -3.33 1.95
C VAL A 70 0.33 -3.95 0.59
N GLN A 71 1.23 -3.84 -0.39
CA GLN A 71 1.05 -4.48 -1.69
C GLN A 71 0.98 -6.02 -1.58
N GLN A 72 1.82 -6.64 -0.73
CA GLN A 72 1.77 -8.09 -0.50
C GLN A 72 0.44 -8.51 0.13
N GLU A 73 -0.05 -7.76 1.11
CA GLU A 73 -1.34 -8.04 1.74
C GLU A 73 -2.51 -7.78 0.79
N ALA A 74 -2.42 -6.78 -0.10
CA ALA A 74 -3.42 -6.53 -1.13
C ALA A 74 -3.58 -7.76 -2.05
N VAL A 75 -2.47 -8.38 -2.47
CA VAL A 75 -2.51 -9.64 -3.24
C VAL A 75 -3.10 -10.78 -2.43
N ARG A 76 -2.71 -10.94 -1.16
CA ARG A 76 -3.23 -11.98 -0.25
C ARG A 76 -4.73 -11.84 0.05
N SER A 77 -5.25 -10.63 -0.04
CA SER A 77 -6.67 -10.35 0.17
C SER A 77 -7.56 -10.74 -1.02
N LEU A 78 -6.98 -11.01 -2.19
CA LEU A 78 -7.74 -11.46 -3.37
C LEU A 78 -8.31 -12.86 -3.14
N PRO A 79 -9.48 -13.20 -3.74
CA PRO A 79 -9.95 -14.58 -3.79
C PRO A 79 -8.92 -15.52 -4.45
N ALA A 80 -8.81 -16.76 -3.98
CA ALA A 80 -7.79 -17.71 -4.45
C ALA A 80 -7.73 -17.85 -5.99
N ALA A 81 -8.89 -17.97 -6.65
CA ALA A 81 -8.97 -18.05 -8.11
C ALA A 81 -8.35 -16.82 -8.81
N ARG A 82 -8.52 -15.63 -8.23
CA ARG A 82 -7.96 -14.37 -8.76
C ARG A 82 -6.48 -14.22 -8.46
N GLN A 83 -6.00 -14.80 -7.35
CA GLN A 83 -4.56 -14.87 -7.04
C GLN A 83 -3.83 -15.70 -8.09
N ASP A 84 -4.37 -16.85 -8.48
CA ASP A 84 -3.76 -17.71 -9.50
C ASP A 84 -3.68 -17.03 -10.87
N ASP A 85 -4.73 -16.32 -11.26
CA ASP A 85 -4.77 -15.52 -12.49
C ASP A 85 -3.70 -14.42 -12.46
N TYR A 86 -3.62 -13.67 -11.35
CA TYR A 86 -2.61 -12.64 -11.14
C TYR A 86 -1.19 -13.21 -11.21
N VAL A 87 -0.91 -14.32 -10.52
CA VAL A 87 0.42 -14.96 -10.53
C VAL A 87 0.79 -15.44 -11.92
N ARG A 88 -0.14 -16.02 -12.68
CA ARG A 88 0.07 -16.44 -14.07
C ARG A 88 0.40 -15.23 -14.95
N ALA A 89 -0.37 -14.15 -14.85
CA ALA A 89 -0.14 -12.92 -15.60
C ALA A 89 1.24 -12.31 -15.33
N ARG A 90 1.62 -12.17 -14.06
CA ARG A 90 2.93 -11.61 -13.65
C ARG A 90 4.11 -12.48 -14.07
N ARG A 91 3.95 -13.82 -14.06
CA ARG A 91 4.98 -14.75 -14.53
C ARG A 91 5.20 -14.59 -16.03
N GLY A 92 4.13 -14.52 -16.82
CA GLY A 92 4.20 -14.29 -18.26
C GLY A 92 4.90 -12.97 -18.59
N ASP A 93 4.51 -11.89 -17.93
CA ASP A 93 5.11 -10.57 -18.10
C ASP A 93 6.62 -10.55 -17.79
N ARG A 94 7.04 -11.23 -16.72
CA ARG A 94 8.46 -11.36 -16.37
C ARG A 94 9.26 -12.10 -17.44
N ILE A 95 8.69 -13.15 -18.03
CA ILE A 95 9.33 -13.89 -19.12
C ILE A 95 9.50 -12.97 -20.34
N LEU A 96 8.46 -12.24 -20.71
CA LEU A 96 8.51 -11.28 -21.81
C LEU A 96 9.57 -10.18 -21.57
N ALA A 97 9.64 -9.64 -20.36
CA ALA A 97 10.65 -8.64 -20.00
C ALA A 97 12.09 -9.18 -20.06
N MET A 98 12.32 -10.44 -19.66
CA MET A 98 13.63 -11.08 -19.77
C MET A 98 14.03 -11.31 -21.24
N VAL A 99 13.09 -11.74 -22.07
CA VAL A 99 13.33 -11.93 -23.52
C VAL A 99 13.63 -10.60 -24.20
N ALA A 100 12.84 -9.55 -23.92
CA ALA A 100 13.07 -8.22 -24.48
C ALA A 100 14.45 -7.67 -24.12
N ARG A 101 14.96 -7.97 -22.92
CA ARG A 101 16.29 -7.55 -22.48
C ARG A 101 17.43 -8.38 -23.10
N ALA A 102 17.14 -9.61 -23.53
CA ALA A 102 18.12 -10.51 -24.14
C ALA A 102 18.35 -10.23 -25.63
N TRP A 103 17.49 -9.43 -26.28
CA TRP A 103 17.65 -9.03 -27.67
C TRP A 103 18.15 -7.59 -27.75
N PRO A 104 19.45 -7.34 -28.02
CA PRO A 104 19.91 -6.02 -28.40
C PRO A 104 19.33 -5.69 -29.78
N ALA A 105 18.72 -4.51 -29.90
CA ALA A 105 18.26 -3.94 -31.17
C ALA A 105 19.43 -3.68 -32.12
#